data_AF-A0A6B2C6I6-F1
#
_entry.id   AF-A0A6B2C6I6-F1
#
_cell.length_a   1.000
_cell.length_b   1.000
_cell.length_c   1.000
_cell.angle_alpha   90.00
_cell.angle_beta   90.00
_cell.angle_gamma   90.00
#
_symmetry.space_group_name_H-M   'P 1'
#
loop_
_entity.id
_entity.type
_entity.pdbx_description
1 polymer ?
#
loop_
_entity_poly.entity_id
_entity_poly.type
_entity_poly.pdbx_seq_one_letter_code
_entity_poly.pdbx_strand_id
1 'polypeptide(L)'
;MYLFDAGAIFNLVKKGYLKPLAVEATLDLAIYEALNAVWKEYYLSRRLDEETAKKLLSVMGRIFDVIAIANIRSEEKDVFELAVKEGLTIYDAAYLHYALRNKLLLVTDDVKLREKQSNT
;
A
#
# COMPACT_ATOMS: atom_id res chain seq x y z
N MET A 1 -10.28 -11.46 -4.32
CA MET A 1 -9.82 -10.13 -4.77
C MET A 1 -9.18 -9.48 -3.56
N TYR A 2 -7.99 -8.93 -3.76
CA TYR A 2 -7.06 -8.49 -2.73
C TYR A 2 -6.84 -6.98 -2.83
N LEU A 3 -6.59 -6.35 -1.68
CA LEU A 3 -6.10 -4.98 -1.60
C LEU A 3 -4.65 -5.03 -1.13
N PHE A 4 -3.72 -4.45 -1.87
CA PHE A 4 -2.32 -4.37 -1.47
C PHE A 4 -2.04 -3.01 -0.84
N ASP A 5 -1.35 -3.01 0.30
CA ASP A 5 -0.74 -1.80 0.84
C ASP A 5 0.59 -1.47 0.13
N ALA A 6 1.12 -0.28 0.38
CA ALA A 6 2.37 0.15 -0.22
C ALA A 6 3.57 -0.74 0.15
N GLY A 7 3.59 -1.27 1.39
CA GLY A 7 4.66 -2.15 1.87
C GLY A 7 4.71 -3.46 1.08
N ALA A 8 3.55 -4.10 0.88
CA ALA A 8 3.41 -5.32 0.12
C ALA A 8 3.78 -5.10 -1.35
N ILE A 9 3.31 -4.01 -1.97
CA ILE A 9 3.71 -3.64 -3.35
C ILE A 9 5.23 -3.50 -3.42
N PHE A 10 5.82 -2.69 -2.55
CA PHE A 10 7.27 -2.42 -2.53
C PHE A 10 8.09 -3.71 -2.41
N ASN A 11 7.69 -4.62 -1.51
CA ASN A 11 8.38 -5.88 -1.29
C ASN A 11 8.22 -6.87 -2.45
N LEU A 12 7.05 -6.94 -3.07
CA LEU A 12 6.83 -7.76 -4.26
C LEU A 12 7.65 -7.27 -5.45
N VAL A 13 7.75 -5.94 -5.62
CA VAL A 13 8.59 -5.32 -6.66
C VAL A 13 10.05 -5.68 -6.46
N LYS A 14 10.57 -5.52 -5.24
CA LYS A 14 11.97 -5.87 -4.92
C LYS A 14 12.28 -7.34 -5.16
N LYS A 15 11.30 -8.23 -5.00
CA LYS A 15 11.44 -9.67 -5.28
C LYS A 15 11.17 -10.06 -6.74
N GLY A 16 10.74 -9.12 -7.58
CA GLY A 16 10.39 -9.38 -8.99
C GLY A 16 9.08 -10.15 -9.20
N TYR A 17 8.23 -10.27 -8.17
CA TYR A 17 6.96 -11.00 -8.24
C TYR A 17 5.81 -10.06 -8.60
N LEU A 18 5.68 -9.73 -9.88
CA LEU A 18 4.75 -8.69 -10.35
C LEU A 18 3.37 -9.21 -10.79
N LYS A 19 3.26 -10.50 -11.15
CA LYS A 19 2.01 -11.10 -11.65
C LYS A 19 0.80 -10.89 -10.74
N PRO A 20 0.91 -11.00 -9.40
CA PRO A 20 -0.23 -10.80 -8.51
C PRO A 20 -0.80 -9.38 -8.56
N LEU A 21 0.01 -8.37 -8.90
CA LEU A 21 -0.41 -6.96 -8.86
C LEU A 21 -1.26 -6.57 -10.08
N ALA A 22 -1.25 -7.37 -11.15
CA ALA A 22 -1.90 -7.01 -12.42
C ALA A 22 -3.44 -7.16 -12.41
N VAL A 23 -4.00 -7.82 -11.39
CA VAL A 23 -5.44 -8.17 -11.33
C VAL A 23 -6.11 -7.72 -10.04
N GLU A 24 -5.41 -6.93 -9.23
CA GLU A 24 -5.81 -6.60 -7.86
C GLU A 24 -5.86 -5.08 -7.66
N ALA A 25 -6.24 -4.65 -6.46
CA ALA A 25 -6.42 -3.23 -6.16
C ALA A 25 -5.41 -2.69 -5.14
N THR A 26 -5.25 -1.38 -5.14
CA THR A 26 -4.59 -0.60 -4.08
C THR A 26 -5.28 0.76 -3.90
N LEU A 27 -4.80 1.58 -2.98
CA LEU A 27 -5.25 2.97 -2.81
C LEU A 27 -4.29 3.93 -3.53
N ASP A 28 -4.80 5.08 -3.96
CA ASP A 28 -4.00 6.20 -4.46
C ASP A 28 -2.90 6.62 -3.47
N LEU A 29 -3.17 6.50 -2.16
CA LEU A 29 -2.22 6.62 -1.07
C LEU A 29 -0.95 5.77 -1.28
N ALA A 30 -1.08 4.56 -1.84
CA ALA A 30 0.04 3.64 -2.00
C ALA A 30 1.14 4.18 -2.93
N ILE A 31 0.77 5.06 -3.87
CA ILE A 31 1.73 5.73 -4.74
C ILE A 31 2.68 6.58 -3.89
N TYR A 32 2.13 7.43 -3.03
CA TYR A 32 2.91 8.33 -2.19
C TYR A 32 3.79 7.56 -1.20
N GLU A 33 3.24 6.51 -0.59
CA GLU A 33 3.95 5.67 0.36
C GLU A 33 5.08 4.88 -0.29
N ALA A 34 4.87 4.32 -1.49
CA ALA A 34 5.89 3.61 -2.24
C ALA A 34 7.03 4.56 -2.67
N LEU A 35 6.70 5.75 -3.16
CA LEU A 35 7.70 6.78 -3.48
C LEU A 35 8.50 7.20 -2.24
N ASN A 36 7.82 7.37 -1.10
CA ASN A 36 8.47 7.68 0.17
C ASN A 36 9.40 6.55 0.63
N ALA A 37 9.04 5.29 0.39
CA ALA A 37 9.91 4.15 0.70
C ALA A 37 11.21 4.18 -0.14
N VAL A 38 11.11 4.45 -1.45
CA VAL A 38 12.30 4.63 -2.31
C VAL A 38 13.14 5.81 -1.82
N TRP A 39 12.51 6.94 -1.52
CA TRP A 39 13.20 8.11 -0.99
C TRP A 39 13.93 7.82 0.32
N LYS A 40 13.31 7.08 1.25
CA LYS A 40 13.96 6.66 2.51
C LYS A 40 15.17 5.76 2.28
N GLU A 41 15.10 4.82 1.33
CA GLU A 41 16.23 3.95 1.00
C GLU A 41 17.38 4.71 0.33
N TYR A 42 17.08 5.67 -0.56
CA TYR A 42 18.06 6.51 -1.25
C TYR A 42 18.66 7.61 -0.35
N TYR A 43 17.82 8.45 0.24
CA TYR A 43 18.24 9.68 0.92
C TYR A 43 18.64 9.45 2.38
N LEU A 44 17.81 8.73 3.15
CA LEU A 44 18.08 8.53 4.58
C LEU A 44 19.05 7.37 4.81
N SER A 45 18.81 6.23 4.15
CA SER A 45 19.54 4.99 4.44
C SER A 45 20.80 4.79 3.59
N ARG A 46 20.94 5.56 2.49
CA ARG A 46 22.03 5.43 1.50
C ARG A 46 22.21 3.99 0.97
N ARG A 47 21.12 3.22 0.94
CA ARG A 47 21.10 1.82 0.49
C ARG A 47 20.98 1.68 -1.02
N LEU A 48 20.45 2.70 -1.67
CA LEU A 48 20.32 2.76 -3.12
C LEU A 48 21.19 3.90 -3.65
N ASP A 49 21.86 3.66 -4.78
CA ASP A 49 22.37 4.73 -5.62
C ASP A 49 21.25 5.35 -6.46
N GLU A 50 21.55 6.48 -7.10
CA GLU A 50 20.58 7.24 -7.88
C GLU A 50 20.02 6.43 -9.06
N GLU A 51 20.88 5.68 -9.76
CA GLU A 51 20.50 4.86 -10.91
C GLU A 51 19.54 3.73 -10.52
N THR A 52 19.82 3.07 -9.39
CA THR A 52 18.99 1.99 -8.85
C THR A 52 17.66 2.55 -8.35
N ALA A 53 17.65 3.70 -7.68
CA ALA A 53 16.42 4.37 -7.28
C ALA A 53 15.55 4.72 -8.49
N LYS A 54 16.12 5.31 -9.56
CA LYS A 54 15.41 5.62 -10.81
C LYS A 54 14.84 4.37 -11.49
N LYS A 55 15.61 3.28 -11.56
CA LYS A 55 15.12 1.99 -12.09
C LYS A 55 13.93 1.47 -11.29
N LEU A 56 14.02 1.50 -9.96
CA LEU A 56 12.94 1.06 -9.09
C LEU A 56 11.67 1.89 -9.28
N LEU A 57 11.80 3.23 -9.37
CA LEU A 57 10.70 4.14 -9.67
C LEU A 57 10.06 3.85 -11.03
N SER A 58 10.86 3.54 -12.06
CA SER A 58 10.33 3.18 -13.39
C SER A 58 9.50 1.90 -13.34
N VAL A 59 9.95 0.90 -12.58
CA VAL A 59 9.19 -0.35 -12.40
C VAL A 59 7.89 -0.10 -11.63
N MET A 60 7.93 0.70 -10.56
CA MET A 60 6.73 1.07 -9.80
C MET A 60 5.71 1.82 -10.65
N GLY A 61 6.16 2.78 -11.47
CA GLY A 61 5.27 3.51 -12.38
C GLY A 61 4.46 2.57 -13.28
N ARG A 62 5.15 1.60 -13.92
CA ARG A 62 4.49 0.59 -14.76
C ARG A 62 3.51 -0.30 -14.02
N ILE A 63 3.70 -0.50 -12.72
CA ILE A 63 2.78 -1.28 -11.89
C ILE A 63 1.55 -0.46 -11.57
N PHE A 64 1.73 0.81 -11.20
CA PHE A 64 0.62 1.74 -10.96
C PHE A 64 -0.21 2.01 -12.21
N ASP A 65 0.37 1.85 -13.41
CA ASP A 65 -0.38 1.91 -14.68
C ASP A 65 -1.34 0.71 -14.88
N VAL A 66 -1.12 -0.41 -14.19
CA VAL A 66 -1.86 -1.67 -14.42
C VAL A 66 -2.74 -2.08 -13.23
N ILE A 67 -2.27 -1.87 -12.00
CA ILE A 67 -3.05 -2.19 -10.79
C ILE A 67 -4.28 -1.27 -10.69
N ALA A 68 -5.40 -1.78 -10.19
CA ALA A 68 -6.59 -0.95 -9.99
C ALA A 68 -6.35 0.03 -8.82
N ILE A 69 -6.45 1.33 -9.07
CA ILE A 69 -6.26 2.37 -8.05
C ILE A 69 -7.62 2.87 -7.57
N ALA A 70 -7.86 2.73 -6.27
CA ALA A 70 -9.04 3.25 -5.59
C ALA A 70 -8.70 4.44 -4.67
N ASN A 71 -9.72 5.07 -4.11
CA ASN A 71 -9.59 6.16 -3.14
C ASN A 71 -10.74 6.10 -2.13
N ILE A 72 -10.61 6.87 -1.05
CA ILE A 72 -11.58 6.94 0.06
C ILE A 72 -12.41 8.24 0.02
N ARG A 73 -12.54 8.90 -1.13
CA ARG A 73 -13.25 10.18 -1.20
C ARG A 73 -14.70 10.02 -0.75
N SER A 74 -15.17 10.94 0.09
CA SER A 74 -16.48 10.89 0.75
C SER A 74 -16.63 9.83 1.85
N GLU A 75 -15.54 9.14 2.22
CA GLU A 75 -15.46 8.14 3.30
C GLU A 75 -14.50 8.59 4.41
N GLU A 76 -14.06 9.86 4.40
CA GLU A 76 -13.00 10.36 5.28
C GLU A 76 -13.38 10.25 6.77
N LYS A 77 -14.66 10.49 7.07
CA LYS A 77 -15.20 10.37 8.43
C LYS A 77 -15.16 8.92 8.91
N ASP A 78 -15.56 7.97 8.06
CA ASP A 78 -15.62 6.56 8.43
C ASP A 78 -14.21 5.99 8.62
N VAL A 79 -13.26 6.40 7.78
CA VAL A 79 -11.83 6.07 7.95
C VAL A 79 -11.29 6.63 9.27
N PHE A 80 -11.61 7.88 9.60
CA PHE A 80 -11.19 8.49 10.86
C PHE A 80 -11.79 7.76 12.07
N GLU A 81 -13.08 7.46 12.05
CA GLU A 81 -13.75 6.73 13.13
C GLU A 81 -13.16 5.33 13.33
N LEU A 82 -12.86 4.62 12.23
CA LEU A 82 -12.18 3.33 12.29
C LEU A 82 -10.76 3.48 12.88
N ALA A 83 -10.01 4.50 12.47
CA ALA A 83 -8.67 4.76 12.99
C ALA A 83 -8.67 4.97 14.51
N VAL A 84 -9.62 5.76 15.02
CA VAL A 84 -9.78 6.02 16.45
C VAL A 84 -10.19 4.75 17.19
N LYS A 85 -11.19 4.03 16.68
CA LYS A 85 -11.68 2.79 17.29
C LYS A 85 -10.58 1.73 17.41
N GLU A 86 -9.77 1.60 16.36
CA GLU A 86 -8.77 0.55 16.25
C GLU A 86 -7.38 0.99 16.73
N GLY A 87 -7.16 2.27 17.05
CA GLY A 87 -5.85 2.79 17.41
C GLY A 87 -4.83 2.72 16.25
N LEU A 88 -5.28 2.99 15.03
CA LEU A 88 -4.48 2.96 13.80
C LEU A 88 -4.10 4.37 13.34
N THR A 89 -3.06 4.46 12.51
CA THR A 89 -2.84 5.69 11.73
C THR A 89 -3.94 5.82 10.68
N ILE A 90 -4.18 7.04 10.17
CA ILE A 90 -5.17 7.27 9.11
C ILE A 90 -4.82 6.47 7.84
N TYR A 91 -3.53 6.31 7.55
CA TYR A 91 -3.06 5.54 6.39
C TYR A 91 -3.46 4.07 6.50
N ASP A 92 -3.14 3.44 7.64
CA ASP A 92 -3.48 2.04 7.91
C ASP A 92 -5.01 1.82 7.92
N ALA A 93 -5.73 2.74 8.57
CA ALA A 93 -7.18 2.68 8.63
C ALA A 93 -7.83 2.83 7.26
N ALA A 94 -7.26 3.61 6.34
CA ALA A 94 -7.79 3.74 4.98
C ALA A 94 -7.76 2.41 4.23
N TYR A 95 -6.64 1.67 4.31
CA TYR A 95 -6.54 0.33 3.71
C TYR A 95 -7.52 -0.64 4.35
N LEU A 96 -7.59 -0.67 5.68
CA LEU A 96 -8.50 -1.56 6.41
C LEU A 96 -9.97 -1.25 6.07
N HIS A 97 -10.37 0.03 6.11
CA HIS A 97 -11.71 0.47 5.78
C HIS A 97 -12.10 0.04 4.36
N TYR A 98 -11.27 0.37 3.37
CA TYR A 98 -11.56 0.04 1.97
C TYR A 98 -11.65 -1.47 1.74
N ALA A 99 -10.76 -2.25 2.38
CA ALA A 99 -10.79 -3.71 2.30
C ALA A 99 -12.08 -4.28 2.89
N LEU A 100 -12.49 -3.84 4.08
CA LEU A 100 -13.72 -4.31 4.74
C LEU A 100 -14.97 -3.97 3.93
N ARG A 101 -15.10 -2.70 3.51
CA ARG A 101 -16.24 -2.22 2.71
C ARG A 101 -16.44 -3.03 1.44
N ASN A 102 -15.34 -3.33 0.74
CA ASN A 102 -15.37 -4.01 -0.55
C ASN A 102 -15.17 -5.53 -0.45
N LYS A 103 -15.14 -6.10 0.78
CA LYS A 103 -14.93 -7.53 1.04
C LYS A 103 -13.65 -8.08 0.40
N LEU A 104 -12.56 -7.30 0.48
CA LEU A 104 -11.24 -7.66 -0.02
C LEU A 104 -10.35 -8.15 1.11
N LEU A 105 -9.44 -9.07 0.79
CA LEU A 105 -8.37 -9.47 1.71
C LEU A 105 -7.22 -8.47 1.60
N LEU A 106 -6.76 -7.93 2.73
CA LEU A 106 -5.70 -6.95 2.80
C LEU A 106 -4.36 -7.69 2.84
N VAL A 107 -3.53 -7.44 1.84
CA VAL A 107 -2.17 -7.95 1.77
C VAL A 107 -1.24 -6.85 2.31
N THR A 108 -0.67 -7.12 3.48
CA THR A 108 0.21 -6.20 4.19
C THR A 108 1.27 -6.96 4.98
N ASP A 109 2.47 -6.39 5.05
CA ASP A 109 3.54 -6.89 5.91
C ASP A 109 3.38 -6.45 7.37
N ASP A 110 2.48 -5.50 7.67
CA ASP A 110 2.17 -5.08 9.03
C ASP A 110 1.32 -6.13 9.78
N VAL A 111 1.92 -6.72 10.82
CA VAL A 111 1.29 -7.74 11.67
C VAL A 111 0.01 -7.23 12.32
N LYS A 112 0.00 -5.98 12.80
CA LYS A 112 -1.14 -5.38 13.51
C LYS A 112 -2.34 -5.22 12.59
N LEU A 113 -2.10 -4.79 11.34
CA LEU A 113 -3.18 -4.68 10.34
C LEU A 113 -3.77 -6.05 9.98
N ARG A 114 -2.94 -7.09 9.82
CA ARG A 114 -3.44 -8.46 9.55
C ARG A 114 -4.31 -9.01 10.67
N GLU A 115 -3.88 -8.81 11.92
CA GLU A 115 -4.65 -9.24 13.09
C GLU A 115 -6.02 -8.55 13.16
N LYS A 116 -6.07 -7.24 12.90
CA LYS A 116 -7.32 -6.47 12.90
C LYS A 116 -8.29 -6.89 11.80
N GLN A 117 -7.79 -7.14 10.59
CA GLN A 117 -8.64 -7.66 9.52
C GLN A 117 -9.24 -9.03 9.88
N SER A 118 -8.49 -9.89 10.55
CA SER A 118 -8.97 -11.24 10.91
C SER A 118 -10.02 -11.24 12.03
N ASN A 119 -10.08 -10.17 12.82
CA ASN A 119 -10.97 -10.01 13.97
C ASN A 119 -12.25 -9.19 13.67
N THR A 120 -12.43 -8.74 12.41
CA THR A 120 -13.58 -7.95 11.97
C THR A 120 -14.46 -8.76 11.03
#